data_AF-A0A836SVF8-F1
#
_entry.id   AF-A0A836SVF8-F1
#
_cell.length_a   1.000
_cell.length_b   1.000
_cell.length_c   1.000
_cell.angle_alpha   90.00
_cell.angle_beta   90.00
_cell.angle_gamma   90.00
#
_symmetry.space_group_name_H-M   'P 1'
#
loop_
_entity.id
_entity.type
_entity.pdbx_description
1 polymer ?
#
loop_
_entity_poly.entity_id
_entity_poly.type
_entity_poly.pdbx_seq_one_letter_code
_entity_poly.pdbx_strand_id
1 'polypeptide(L)'
;MSNFYKYYLSLFFVSLIFYGCNKPVKYSDIPAITFSKLLVTDTVDALDNTIVKGTLIFDFVDGDGDIGLQDGDTIPPYDSVYFYNLYITEYYVVNDSFVEANPVVPYHYRIPYIAATGQNIKRFHKNRNRLQLSPSTRYSLLQFLYLRQNATSKQY
;
A
#
# COMPACT_ATOMS: atom_id res chain seq x y z
N MET A 1 -28.60 -57.23 -6.89
CA MET A 1 -28.36 -55.85 -6.39
C MET A 1 -26.96 -55.41 -6.81
N SER A 2 -26.74 -54.86 -8.02
CA SER A 2 -25.34 -54.54 -8.41
C SER A 2 -25.09 -53.46 -9.48
N ASN A 3 -26.11 -52.76 -10.00
CA ASN A 3 -25.87 -51.68 -10.98
C ASN A 3 -26.38 -50.30 -10.54
N PHE A 4 -27.34 -50.22 -9.61
CA PHE A 4 -27.88 -48.94 -9.15
C PHE A 4 -26.84 -48.03 -8.47
N TYR A 5 -25.90 -48.59 -7.70
CA TYR A 5 -24.86 -47.80 -7.02
C TYR A 5 -23.85 -47.17 -8.00
N LYS A 6 -23.66 -47.74 -9.19
CA LYS A 6 -22.77 -47.21 -10.23
C LYS A 6 -23.31 -45.91 -10.81
N TYR A 7 -24.62 -45.82 -11.00
CA TYR A 7 -25.28 -44.59 -11.46
C TYR A 7 -25.20 -43.51 -10.39
N TYR A 8 -25.41 -43.84 -9.11
CA TYR A 8 -25.25 -42.88 -8.00
C TYR A 8 -23.81 -42.37 -7.86
N LEU A 9 -22.81 -43.26 -7.99
CA LEU A 9 -21.40 -42.87 -7.93
C LEU A 9 -21.01 -41.98 -9.11
N SER A 10 -21.54 -42.27 -10.31
CA SER A 10 -21.34 -41.44 -11.50
C SER A 10 -22.01 -40.06 -11.35
N LEU A 11 -23.23 -40.00 -10.81
CA LEU A 11 -23.95 -38.74 -10.57
C LEU A 11 -23.24 -37.85 -9.53
N PHE A 12 -22.65 -38.47 -8.50
CA PHE A 12 -21.85 -37.79 -7.48
C PHE A 12 -20.60 -37.15 -8.10
N PHE A 13 -19.86 -37.88 -8.94
CA PHE A 13 -18.68 -37.35 -9.65
C PHE A 13 -19.01 -36.21 -10.62
N VAL A 14 -20.16 -36.27 -11.31
CA VAL A 14 -20.62 -35.17 -12.18
C VAL A 14 -20.99 -33.92 -11.37
N SER A 15 -21.61 -34.10 -10.20
CA SER A 15 -21.95 -32.99 -9.29
C SER A 15 -20.72 -32.24 -8.79
N LEU A 16 -19.58 -32.91 -8.59
CA LEU A 16 -18.33 -32.29 -8.11
C LEU A 16 -17.71 -31.30 -9.12
N ILE A 17 -18.02 -31.43 -10.41
CA ILE A 17 -17.46 -30.58 -11.48
C ILE A 17 -18.06 -29.16 -11.46
N PHE A 18 -19.28 -29.00 -10.92
CA PHE A 18 -19.98 -27.71 -10.91
C PHE A 18 -19.59 -26.75 -9.78
N TYR A 19 -18.73 -27.16 -8.83
CA TYR A 19 -18.33 -26.32 -7.69
C TYR A 19 -17.01 -25.54 -7.90
N GLY A 20 -16.44 -25.57 -9.11
CA GLY A 20 -15.05 -25.15 -9.34
C GLY A 20 -14.77 -23.67 -9.66
N CYS A 21 -15.76 -22.80 -9.85
CA CYS A 21 -15.50 -21.45 -10.38
C CYS A 21 -15.73 -20.34 -9.35
N ASN A 22 -14.67 -19.96 -8.63
CA ASN A 22 -14.63 -18.70 -7.90
C ASN A 22 -14.49 -17.55 -8.90
N LYS A 23 -15.36 -16.54 -8.79
CA LYS A 23 -15.26 -15.35 -9.64
C LYS A 23 -13.91 -14.66 -9.39
N PRO A 24 -13.17 -14.28 -10.45
CA PRO A 24 -11.96 -13.50 -10.27
C PRO A 24 -12.33 -12.15 -9.65
N VAL A 25 -11.67 -11.78 -8.56
CA VAL A 25 -11.81 -10.45 -7.97
C VAL A 25 -11.11 -9.46 -8.90
N LYS A 26 -11.85 -8.44 -9.34
CA LYS A 26 -11.30 -7.32 -10.12
C LYS A 26 -10.91 -6.22 -9.15
N TYR A 27 -9.63 -5.86 -9.13
CA TYR A 27 -9.12 -4.72 -8.39
C TYR A 27 -9.09 -3.48 -9.28
N SER A 28 -9.16 -2.30 -8.65
CA SER A 28 -9.02 -1.03 -9.34
C SER A 28 -7.57 -0.83 -9.75
N ASP A 29 -7.35 -0.19 -10.89
CA ASP A 29 -6.02 0.30 -11.25
C ASP A 29 -5.62 1.56 -10.46
N ILE A 30 -6.52 2.09 -9.63
CA ILE A 30 -6.18 3.12 -8.65
C ILE A 30 -5.76 2.39 -7.37
N PRO A 31 -4.53 2.59 -6.86
CA PRO A 31 -4.07 1.94 -5.66
C PRO A 31 -4.97 2.24 -4.46
N ALA A 32 -5.53 1.19 -3.86
CA ALA A 32 -6.28 1.32 -2.62
C ALA A 32 -5.31 1.18 -1.43
N ILE A 33 -5.22 2.23 -0.60
CA ILE A 33 -4.36 2.27 0.58
C ILE A 33 -5.19 1.91 1.82
N THR A 34 -4.59 1.16 2.75
CA THR A 34 -5.20 0.86 4.05
C THR A 34 -4.18 1.07 5.16
N PHE A 35 -4.55 1.91 6.14
CA PHE A 35 -3.76 2.07 7.35
C PHE A 35 -3.68 0.74 8.10
N SER A 36 -2.46 0.36 8.51
CA SER A 36 -2.25 -0.87 9.29
C SER A 36 -1.91 -0.55 10.73
N LYS A 37 -0.82 0.21 10.98
CA LYS A 37 -0.45 0.63 12.34
C LYS A 37 0.52 1.80 12.33
N LEU A 38 0.57 2.53 13.44
CA LEU A 38 1.63 3.48 13.77
C LEU A 38 2.35 2.98 15.02
N LEU A 39 3.65 2.72 14.94
CA LEU A 39 4.48 2.48 16.13
C LEU A 39 5.14 3.77 16.55
N VAL A 40 5.21 4.01 17.86
CA VAL A 40 5.96 5.12 18.43
C VAL A 40 6.94 4.54 19.44
N THR A 41 8.23 4.84 19.28
CA THR A 41 9.31 4.32 20.11
C THR A 41 10.28 5.43 20.46
N ASP A 42 10.63 5.56 21.74
CA ASP A 42 11.75 6.41 22.15
C ASP A 42 13.07 5.79 21.64
N THR A 43 13.95 6.62 21.10
CA THR A 43 15.27 6.22 20.56
C THR A 43 16.25 7.37 20.71
N VAL A 44 17.51 7.17 20.32
CA VAL A 44 18.48 8.25 20.18
C VAL A 44 18.75 8.57 18.70
N ASP A 45 19.09 9.82 18.41
CA ASP A 45 19.59 10.23 17.09
C ASP A 45 21.10 9.94 16.94
N ALA A 46 21.68 10.34 15.80
CA ALA A 46 23.12 10.14 15.54
C ALA A 46 24.06 10.96 16.46
N LEU A 47 23.51 11.88 17.25
CA LEU A 47 24.21 12.74 18.19
C LEU A 47 23.86 12.39 19.66
N ASP A 48 23.29 11.20 19.90
CA ASP A 48 22.85 10.69 21.21
C ASP A 48 21.74 11.52 21.91
N ASN A 49 20.99 12.36 21.17
CA ASN A 49 19.83 13.04 21.72
C ASN A 49 18.64 12.10 21.79
N THR A 50 17.90 12.14 22.91
CA THR A 50 16.65 11.38 23.03
C THR A 50 15.58 11.95 22.11
N ILE A 51 15.10 11.14 21.18
CA ILE A 51 14.06 11.47 20.20
C ILE A 51 12.93 10.45 20.25
N VAL A 52 11.77 10.84 19.73
CA VAL A 52 10.66 9.92 19.47
C VAL A 52 10.71 9.52 18.01
N LYS A 53 10.59 8.22 17.71
CA LYS A 53 10.50 7.69 16.35
C LYS A 53 9.13 7.07 16.10
N GLY A 54 8.45 7.55 15.07
CA GLY A 54 7.24 7.01 14.50
C GLY A 54 7.57 5.97 13.41
N THR A 55 6.77 4.93 13.28
CA THR A 55 6.85 4.00 12.16
C THR A 55 5.45 3.73 11.64
N LEU A 56 5.12 4.32 10.49
CA LEU A 56 3.87 4.11 9.79
C LEU A 56 3.95 2.82 8.98
N ILE A 57 2.97 1.95 9.18
CA ILE A 57 2.76 0.74 8.42
C ILE A 57 1.41 0.84 7.75
N PHE A 58 1.40 0.62 6.44
CA PHE A 58 0.20 0.59 5.63
C PHE A 58 0.30 -0.56 4.62
N ASP A 59 -0.87 -1.04 4.24
CA ASP A 59 -1.03 -1.97 3.14
C ASP A 59 -1.56 -1.20 1.93
N PHE A 60 -1.28 -1.68 0.73
CA PHE A 60 -1.94 -1.19 -0.47
C PHE A 60 -2.31 -2.35 -1.40
N VAL A 61 -3.26 -2.10 -2.30
CA VAL A 61 -3.67 -3.03 -3.36
C VAL A 61 -3.70 -2.28 -4.68
N ASP A 62 -3.00 -2.82 -5.66
CA ASP A 62 -2.84 -2.24 -6.99
C ASP A 62 -3.21 -3.26 -8.09
N GLY A 63 -3.98 -2.83 -9.07
CA GLY A 63 -4.67 -3.71 -10.04
C GLY A 63 -3.84 -4.06 -11.27
N ASP A 64 -3.04 -3.12 -11.76
CA ASP A 64 -2.10 -3.26 -12.88
C ASP A 64 -0.66 -3.52 -12.41
N GLY A 65 -0.37 -3.31 -11.12
CA GLY A 65 0.87 -3.73 -10.49
C GLY A 65 2.07 -2.91 -10.92
N ASP A 66 1.84 -1.66 -11.30
CA ASP A 66 2.84 -0.72 -11.77
C ASP A 66 3.36 0.20 -10.66
N ILE A 67 3.01 -0.09 -9.40
CA ILE A 67 3.37 0.77 -8.26
C ILE A 67 4.87 1.02 -8.13
N GLY A 68 5.22 2.29 -8.01
CA GLY A 68 6.56 2.76 -7.68
C GLY A 68 7.21 3.55 -8.81
N LEU A 69 8.43 4.03 -8.60
CA LEU A 69 9.23 4.68 -9.64
C LEU A 69 10.22 3.66 -10.20
N GLN A 70 10.23 3.48 -11.52
CA GLN A 70 11.30 2.75 -12.20
C GLN A 70 12.56 3.62 -12.28
N ASP A 71 13.71 3.02 -12.60
CA ASP A 71 14.97 3.76 -12.69
C ASP A 71 14.88 4.95 -13.67
N GLY A 72 14.16 4.76 -14.78
CA GLY A 72 13.88 5.81 -15.78
C GLY A 72 12.96 6.95 -15.29
N ASP A 73 12.18 6.72 -14.24
CA ASP A 73 11.29 7.74 -13.64
C ASP A 73 12.02 8.60 -12.61
N THR A 74 13.30 8.33 -12.36
CA THR A 74 14.13 9.08 -11.40
C THR A 74 15.14 10.02 -12.05
N ILE A 75 15.19 10.05 -13.37
CA ILE A 75 16.07 10.88 -14.20
C ILE A 75 15.31 12.05 -14.85
N PRO A 76 15.99 13.11 -15.32
CA PRO A 76 15.33 14.21 -16.03
C PRO A 76 14.43 13.73 -17.18
N PRO A 77 13.22 14.29 -17.35
CA PRO A 77 12.64 15.45 -16.65
C PRO A 77 11.84 15.13 -15.37
N TYR A 78 11.87 13.88 -14.90
CA TYR A 78 11.04 13.39 -13.77
C TYR A 78 11.72 13.56 -12.40
N ASP A 79 12.91 14.15 -12.38
CA ASP A 79 13.71 14.47 -11.19
C ASP A 79 13.27 15.76 -10.46
N SER A 80 12.23 16.44 -10.95
CA SER A 80 11.70 17.69 -10.36
C SER A 80 10.37 17.44 -9.63
N VAL A 81 9.24 17.91 -10.18
CA VAL A 81 7.91 17.83 -9.54
C VAL A 81 7.44 16.39 -9.28
N TYR A 82 8.03 15.42 -9.96
CA TYR A 82 7.69 14.00 -9.89
C TYR A 82 8.71 13.16 -9.14
N PHE A 83 9.61 13.83 -8.42
CA PHE A 83 10.64 13.18 -7.65
C PHE A 83 10.07 12.24 -6.58
N TYR A 84 8.93 12.56 -5.98
CA TYR A 84 8.26 11.75 -4.97
C TYR A 84 6.96 11.15 -5.50
N ASN A 85 6.66 9.92 -5.09
CA ASN A 85 5.41 9.23 -5.43
C ASN A 85 4.56 8.82 -4.22
N LEU A 86 5.05 9.08 -3.01
CA LEU A 86 4.29 8.93 -1.77
C LEU A 86 4.30 10.23 -0.96
N TYR A 87 3.10 10.69 -0.63
CA TYR A 87 2.86 11.95 0.07
C TYR A 87 2.16 11.64 1.40
N ILE A 88 2.76 12.12 2.49
CA ILE A 88 2.21 11.97 3.83
C ILE A 88 1.92 13.35 4.37
N THR A 89 0.68 13.58 4.76
CA THR A 89 0.25 14.80 5.42
C THR A 89 -0.05 14.48 6.88
N GLU A 90 0.61 15.18 7.78
CA GLU A 90 0.37 15.07 9.22
C GLU A 90 -0.68 16.10 9.65
N TYR A 91 -1.54 15.73 10.60
CA TYR A 91 -2.54 16.62 11.19
C TYR A 91 -2.49 16.59 12.72
N TYR A 92 -2.72 17.74 13.32
CA TYR A 92 -2.92 17.91 14.76
C TYR A 92 -4.39 18.20 15.06
N VAL A 93 -4.85 17.82 16.25
CA VAL A 93 -6.17 18.21 16.74
C VAL A 93 -6.00 19.45 17.63
N VAL A 94 -6.66 20.54 17.25
CA VAL A 94 -6.72 21.78 18.02
C VAL A 94 -8.19 22.14 18.20
N ASN A 95 -8.67 22.19 19.44
CA ASN A 95 -10.07 22.51 19.75
C ASN A 95 -11.07 21.71 18.89
N ASP A 96 -10.92 20.38 18.90
CA ASP A 96 -11.74 19.43 18.12
C ASP A 96 -11.71 19.60 16.59
N SER A 97 -10.77 20.40 16.06
CA SER A 97 -10.57 20.59 14.63
C SER A 97 -9.22 20.03 14.17
N PHE A 98 -9.21 19.41 12.99
CA PHE A 98 -7.98 18.97 12.34
C PHE A 98 -7.26 20.15 11.69
N VAL A 99 -6.00 20.36 12.07
CA VAL A 99 -5.11 21.37 11.51
C VAL A 99 -3.94 20.65 10.86
N GLU A 100 -3.71 20.91 9.58
CA GLU A 100 -2.57 20.36 8.84
C GLU A 100 -1.24 20.84 9.45
N ALA A 101 -0.33 19.90 9.66
CA ALA A 101 1.03 20.16 10.07
C ALA A 101 1.84 20.70 8.88
N ASN A 102 2.66 21.72 9.13
CA ASN A 102 3.62 22.23 8.14
C ASN A 102 5.05 21.99 8.64
N PRO A 103 5.57 20.74 8.55
CA PRO A 103 6.91 20.43 9.02
C PRO A 103 7.96 21.13 8.13
N VAL A 104 9.09 21.52 8.74
CA VAL A 104 10.22 22.13 8.01
C VAL A 104 10.72 21.23 6.88
N VAL A 105 10.67 19.91 7.11
CA VAL A 105 10.94 18.89 6.10
C VAL A 105 9.64 18.12 5.85
N PRO A 106 9.05 18.22 4.65
CA PRO A 106 7.86 17.47 4.29
C PRO A 106 8.08 15.95 4.31
N TYR A 107 7.04 15.20 4.68
CA TYR A 107 7.07 13.74 4.70
C TYR A 107 6.74 13.16 3.33
N HIS A 108 7.62 13.38 2.34
CA HIS A 108 7.51 12.78 1.00
C HIS A 108 8.56 11.69 0.82
N TYR A 109 8.13 10.57 0.23
CA TYR A 109 8.97 9.40 0.05
C TYR A 109 8.94 8.89 -1.38
N ARG A 110 10.00 8.16 -1.73
CA ARG A 110 10.08 7.36 -2.95
C ARG A 110 9.79 5.92 -2.61
N ILE A 111 8.76 5.38 -3.22
CA ILE A 111 8.55 3.94 -3.32
C ILE A 111 9.23 3.50 -4.61
N PRO A 112 10.30 2.70 -4.55
CA PRO A 112 10.89 2.11 -5.76
C PRO A 112 9.87 1.18 -6.42
N TYR A 113 10.02 0.94 -7.72
CA TYR A 113 9.19 -0.01 -8.43
C TYR A 113 9.15 -1.37 -7.70
N ILE A 114 7.95 -1.82 -7.35
CA ILE A 114 7.76 -3.10 -6.66
C ILE A 114 7.28 -4.12 -7.68
N ALA A 115 8.24 -4.87 -8.26
CA ALA A 115 7.93 -5.91 -9.22
C ALA A 115 6.99 -6.98 -8.63
N ALA A 116 6.00 -7.39 -9.42
CA ALA A 116 5.15 -8.51 -9.07
C ALA A 116 5.97 -9.82 -9.00
N THR A 117 6.24 -10.32 -7.80
CA THR A 117 6.94 -11.61 -7.61
C THR A 117 5.94 -12.77 -7.56
N GLY A 118 5.97 -13.66 -8.57
CA GLY A 118 5.20 -14.91 -8.64
C GLY A 118 4.70 -15.30 -10.05
N GLN A 119 4.45 -16.60 -10.30
CA GLN A 119 4.04 -17.18 -11.60
C GLN A 119 2.69 -16.69 -12.17
N ASN A 120 2.03 -15.71 -11.54
CA ASN A 120 0.76 -15.15 -12.01
C ASN A 120 0.92 -13.63 -12.14
N ILE A 121 1.40 -13.18 -13.30
CA ILE A 121 1.69 -11.78 -13.67
C ILE A 121 0.43 -10.88 -13.71
N LYS A 122 -0.70 -11.33 -13.15
CA LYS A 122 -1.98 -10.62 -13.00
C LYS A 122 -2.66 -10.88 -11.66
N ARG A 123 -1.92 -11.28 -10.63
CA ARG A 123 -2.48 -11.56 -9.30
C ARG A 123 -1.71 -10.82 -8.21
N PHE A 124 -2.36 -9.74 -7.77
CA PHE A 124 -2.54 -9.40 -6.36
C PHE A 124 -1.26 -9.18 -5.55
N HIS A 125 -0.94 -7.91 -5.31
CA HIS A 125 0.08 -7.54 -4.35
C HIS A 125 -0.54 -6.81 -3.16
N LYS A 126 -0.85 -7.56 -2.09
CA LYS A 126 -0.96 -6.96 -0.76
C LYS A 126 0.45 -6.79 -0.22
N ASN A 127 1.05 -5.65 -0.52
CA ASN A 127 2.38 -5.31 -0.02
C ASN A 127 2.24 -4.48 1.26
N ARG A 128 3.10 -4.80 2.24
CA ARG A 128 3.20 -4.06 3.48
C ARG A 128 4.43 -3.17 3.42
N ASN A 129 4.22 -1.86 3.42
CA ASN A 129 5.31 -0.90 3.52
C ASN A 129 5.49 -0.41 4.96
N ARG A 130 6.75 -0.13 5.31
CA ARG A 130 7.14 0.43 6.61
C ARG A 130 7.92 1.70 6.38
N LEU A 131 7.41 2.82 6.87
CA LEU A 131 8.07 4.12 6.79
C LEU A 131 8.41 4.62 8.18
N GLN A 132 9.63 5.10 8.35
CA GLN A 132 10.06 5.74 9.58
C GLN A 132 9.76 7.23 9.47
N LEU A 133 9.00 7.74 10.42
CA LEU A 133 8.66 9.14 10.58
C LEU A 133 9.35 9.61 11.85
N SER A 134 10.00 10.76 11.80
CA SER A 134 10.40 11.46 13.03
C SER A 134 9.21 12.37 13.40
N PRO A 135 8.35 12.00 14.36
CA PRO A 135 7.22 12.82 14.73
C PRO A 135 7.77 14.08 15.39
N SER A 136 7.37 15.25 14.91
CA SER A 136 7.83 16.51 15.47
C SER A 136 7.30 16.74 16.90
N THR A 137 6.24 16.03 17.30
CA THR A 137 5.62 16.17 18.62
C THR A 137 4.89 14.91 19.09
N ARG A 138 4.77 14.76 20.42
CA ARG A 138 4.01 13.69 21.11
C ARG A 138 2.49 13.72 20.87
N TYR A 139 1.97 14.69 20.11
CA TYR A 139 0.52 14.97 19.97
C TYR A 139 -0.02 14.80 18.54
N SER A 140 0.77 14.28 17.61
CA SER A 140 0.30 13.94 16.26
C SER A 140 -0.67 12.76 16.31
N LEU A 141 -1.93 13.00 15.96
CA LEU A 141 -3.03 12.03 16.14
C LEU A 141 -3.47 11.38 14.83
N LEU A 142 -3.20 12.00 13.67
CA LEU A 142 -3.55 11.43 12.36
C LEU A 142 -2.54 11.77 11.27
N GLN A 143 -2.22 10.76 10.47
CA GLN A 143 -1.43 10.87 9.24
C GLN A 143 -2.31 10.42 8.08
N PHE A 144 -2.53 11.30 7.11
CA PHE A 144 -3.16 10.95 5.85
C PHE A 144 -2.10 10.53 4.85
N LEU A 145 -2.38 9.42 4.16
CA LEU A 145 -1.49 8.85 3.17
C LEU A 145 -2.15 8.96 1.80
N TYR A 146 -1.44 9.57 0.84
CA TYR A 146 -1.86 9.55 -0.55
C TYR A 146 -0.68 9.18 -1.46
N LEU A 147 -0.95 8.32 -2.42
CA LEU A 147 0.00 7.91 -3.45
C LEU A 147 -0.26 8.73 -4.70
N ARG A 148 0.78 9.34 -5.24
CA ARG A 148 0.73 10.02 -6.53
C ARG A 148 1.78 9.39 -7.43
N GLN A 149 1.36 8.58 -8.38
CA GLN A 149 2.24 8.05 -9.42
C GLN A 149 2.33 9.07 -10.57
N ASN A 150 3.47 9.19 -11.25
CA ASN A 150 3.65 10.10 -12.39
C ASN A 150 4.58 9.41 -13.42
N ALA A 151 4.53 9.55 -14.75
CA ALA A 151 3.97 10.57 -15.65
C ALA A 151 3.35 10.01 -16.96
N THR A 152 2.94 8.74 -17.00
CA THR A 152 2.19 8.18 -18.14
C THR A 152 0.91 7.51 -17.63
N SER A 153 -0.23 8.17 -17.90
CA SER A 153 -1.62 7.70 -17.68
C SER A 153 -2.00 7.28 -16.26
N LYS A 154 -2.37 8.27 -15.43
CA LYS A 154 -3.67 8.33 -14.70
C LYS A 154 -3.63 9.56 -13.78
N GLN A 155 -4.22 10.66 -14.24
CA GLN A 155 -4.62 11.73 -13.32
C GLN A 155 -5.94 11.31 -12.68
N TYR A 156 -5.99 11.27 -11.35
CA TYR A 156 -7.22 11.26 -10.55
C TYR A 156 -7.05 12.26 -9.40
#